data_AF-A0A1G2QAB1-F1
#
_entry.id   AF-A0A1G2QAB1-F1
#
_cell.length_a   1.000
_cell.length_b   1.000
_cell.length_c   1.000
_cell.angle_alpha   90.00
_cell.angle_beta   90.00
_cell.angle_gamma   90.00
#
_symmetry.space_group_name_H-M   'P 1'
#
loop_
_entity.id
_entity.type
_entity.pdbx_description
1 polymer ?
#
loop_
_entity_poly.entity_id
_entity_poly.type
_entity_poly.pdbx_seq_one_letter_code
_entity_poly.pdbx_strand_id
1 'polypeptide(L)'
;MEEDKKIEKPDEFAKAIMDAPPPAPPTIEEKREEAKRELAGPELAAKMEHEAKVRALKAERATINSKLEELAKQKEQYELEWIKLDEKRKQIKDNLKPITDKESELETKEDQLEEKEDQMPLPAERQKLEGERWQVTSERHQVEEEKWQVENKLMETDKKIDVDTKEYRAVLSKEDKLRERLDQIETELAGE
;
A
#
# COMPACT_ATOMS: atom_id res chain seq x y z
N MET A 1 17.63 50.95 58.05
CA MET A 1 18.08 50.74 56.66
C MET A 1 17.70 49.32 56.33
N GLU A 2 16.79 48.99 55.43
CA GLU A 2 16.05 49.73 54.39
C GLU A 2 14.69 49.05 54.23
N GLU A 3 13.71 49.84 53.77
CA GLU A 3 12.41 49.40 53.29
C GLU A 3 12.59 48.61 51.99
N ASP A 4 11.77 47.57 51.77
CA ASP A 4 11.47 47.14 50.40
C ASP A 4 9.96 46.96 50.22
N LYS A 5 9.41 47.89 49.43
CA LYS A 5 8.01 48.02 49.05
C LYS A 5 7.62 46.93 48.05
N LYS A 6 6.65 46.11 48.42
CA LYS A 6 5.97 45.21 47.49
C LYS A 6 4.86 45.99 46.78
N ILE A 7 5.08 46.30 45.50
CA ILE A 7 4.10 46.96 44.62
C ILE A 7 3.09 45.90 44.17
N GLU A 8 1.86 45.96 44.68
CA GLU A 8 0.71 45.22 44.13
C GLU A 8 0.32 45.84 42.78
N LYS A 9 0.39 45.05 41.71
CA LYS A 9 -0.15 45.44 40.41
C LYS A 9 -1.69 45.38 40.47
N PRO A 10 -2.40 46.36 39.89
CA PRO A 10 -3.87 46.34 39.84
C PRO A 10 -4.38 45.25 38.90
N ASP A 11 -5.45 44.60 39.35
CA ASP A 11 -6.13 43.46 38.73
C ASP A 11 -6.71 43.79 37.34
N GLU A 12 -5.95 43.43 36.29
CA GLU A 12 -6.35 43.60 34.88
C GLU A 12 -7.62 42.81 34.52
N PHE A 13 -7.96 41.78 35.31
CA PHE A 13 -9.14 40.94 35.06
C PHE A 13 -10.45 41.67 35.41
N ALA A 14 -10.43 42.44 36.51
CA ALA A 14 -11.59 43.26 36.90
C ALA A 14 -11.87 44.41 35.91
N LYS A 15 -10.83 44.89 35.22
CA LYS A 15 -10.97 45.96 34.22
C LYS A 15 -11.54 45.47 32.88
N ALA A 16 -11.32 44.20 32.53
CA ALA A 16 -11.81 43.60 31.29
C ALA A 16 -13.31 43.25 31.33
N ILE A 17 -13.87 42.97 32.50
CA ILE A 17 -15.31 42.64 32.65
C ILE A 17 -16.18 43.90 32.65
N MET A 18 -15.65 45.06 33.09
CA MET A 18 -16.39 46.33 33.11
C MET A 18 -16.38 47.10 31.78
N ASP A 19 -15.54 46.70 30.82
CA ASP A 19 -15.42 47.32 29.48
C ASP A 19 -15.99 46.45 28.35
N ALA A 20 -16.55 45.27 28.66
CA ALA A 20 -17.23 44.44 27.67
C ALA A 20 -18.58 45.07 27.30
N PRO A 21 -18.82 45.44 26.03
CA PRO A 21 -20.13 45.93 25.62
C PRO A 21 -21.19 44.86 25.93
N PRO A 22 -22.39 45.25 26.41
CA PRO A 22 -23.45 44.29 26.69
C PRO A 22 -23.69 43.42 25.44
N PRO A 23 -23.96 42.11 25.60
CA PRO A 23 -24.22 41.24 24.47
C PRO A 23 -25.30 41.89 23.60
N ALA A 24 -24.99 42.07 22.32
CA ALA A 24 -25.88 42.74 21.39
C ALA A 24 -27.26 42.08 21.47
N PRO A 25 -28.36 42.87 21.53
CA PRO A 25 -29.69 42.29 21.60
C PRO A 25 -29.91 41.35 20.41
N PRO A 26 -30.46 40.15 20.62
CA PRO A 26 -30.60 39.16 19.56
C PRO A 26 -31.35 39.78 18.39
N THR A 27 -30.77 39.62 17.21
CA THR A 27 -31.29 40.18 15.98
C THR A 27 -32.69 39.63 15.69
N ILE A 28 -33.48 40.38 14.91
CA ILE A 28 -34.85 40.01 14.58
C ILE A 28 -34.89 38.61 13.91
N GLU A 29 -33.84 38.23 13.18
CA GLU A 29 -33.69 36.91 12.57
C GLU A 29 -33.45 35.81 13.60
N GLU A 30 -32.59 36.03 14.60
CA GLU A 30 -32.36 35.07 15.69
C GLU A 30 -33.64 34.85 16.51
N LYS A 31 -34.35 35.94 16.85
CA LYS A 31 -35.66 35.84 17.54
C LYS A 31 -36.73 35.14 16.70
N ARG A 32 -36.66 35.24 15.38
CA ARG A 32 -37.60 34.59 14.47
C ARG A 32 -37.30 33.10 14.31
N GLU A 33 -36.03 32.71 14.31
CA GLU A 33 -35.62 31.29 14.33
C GLU A 33 -35.93 30.64 15.69
N GLU A 34 -35.73 31.37 16.78
CA GLU A 34 -36.09 30.92 18.14
C GLU A 34 -37.62 30.76 18.30
N ALA A 35 -38.40 31.76 17.87
CA ALA A 35 -39.87 31.66 17.88
C ALA A 35 -40.43 30.57 16.95
N LYS A 36 -39.76 30.27 15.82
CA LYS A 36 -40.11 29.12 14.96
C LYS A 36 -39.80 27.80 15.66
N ARG A 37 -38.70 27.71 16.40
CA ARG A 37 -38.29 26.51 17.15
C ARG A 37 -39.23 26.22 18.31
N GLU A 38 -39.72 27.27 18.97
CA GLU A 38 -40.75 27.18 20.01
C GLU A 38 -42.14 26.84 19.43
N LEU A 39 -42.51 27.42 18.29
CA LEU A 39 -43.81 27.16 17.62
C LEU A 39 -43.90 25.76 17.00
N ALA A 40 -42.76 25.21 16.55
CA ALA A 40 -42.64 23.87 15.99
C ALA A 40 -42.95 22.76 17.02
N GLY A 41 -42.80 23.04 18.32
CA GLY A 41 -42.90 22.03 19.37
C GLY A 41 -41.78 20.98 19.32
N PRO A 42 -41.57 20.24 20.42
CA PRO A 42 -40.51 19.23 20.51
C PRO A 42 -40.65 18.11 19.48
N GLU A 43 -41.88 17.82 19.04
CA GLU A 43 -42.19 16.72 18.11
C GLU A 43 -41.73 17.02 16.68
N LEU A 44 -41.95 18.25 16.16
CA LEU A 44 -41.48 18.63 14.84
C LEU A 44 -39.95 18.77 14.81
N ALA A 45 -39.34 19.27 15.90
CA ALA A 45 -37.89 19.35 16.04
C ALA A 45 -37.24 17.95 16.00
N ALA A 46 -37.78 16.99 16.75
CA ALA A 46 -37.33 15.60 16.73
C ALA A 46 -37.51 14.95 15.35
N LYS A 47 -38.63 15.23 14.67
CA LYS A 47 -38.88 14.74 13.30
C LYS A 47 -37.86 15.29 12.30
N MET A 48 -37.56 16.59 12.35
CA MET A 48 -36.56 17.21 11.48
C MET A 48 -35.15 16.68 11.74
N GLU A 49 -34.79 16.46 13.01
CA GLU A 49 -33.51 15.86 13.39
C GLU A 49 -33.39 14.42 12.87
N HIS A 50 -34.45 13.63 13.02
CA HIS A 50 -34.52 12.27 12.50
C HIS A 50 -34.41 12.24 10.97
N GLU A 51 -35.18 13.06 10.25
CA GLU A 51 -35.09 13.16 8.79
C GLU A 51 -33.69 13.60 8.32
N ALA A 52 -33.03 14.50 9.07
CA ALA A 52 -31.66 14.90 8.80
C ALA A 52 -30.67 13.75 8.99
N LYS A 53 -30.82 12.96 10.07
CA LYS A 53 -29.99 11.77 10.34
C LYS A 53 -30.15 10.72 9.24
N VAL A 54 -31.39 10.39 8.88
CA VAL A 54 -31.68 9.44 7.78
C VAL A 54 -31.09 9.93 6.46
N ARG A 55 -31.18 11.23 6.16
CA ARG A 55 -30.57 11.82 4.95
C ARG A 55 -29.04 11.71 4.98
N ALA A 56 -28.42 11.97 6.13
CA ALA A 56 -26.98 11.84 6.30
C ALA A 56 -26.51 10.39 6.11
N LEU A 57 -27.20 9.41 6.72
CA LEU A 57 -26.90 7.99 6.58
C LEU A 57 -27.05 7.51 5.13
N LYS A 58 -28.09 7.96 4.42
CA LYS A 58 -28.27 7.65 2.98
C LYS A 58 -27.13 8.23 2.12
N ALA A 59 -26.68 9.45 2.41
CA ALA A 59 -25.56 10.08 1.71
C ALA A 59 -24.23 9.36 2.01
N GLU A 60 -24.01 8.94 3.25
CA GLU A 60 -22.85 8.13 3.64
C GLU A 60 -22.86 6.79 2.90
N ARG A 61 -23.99 6.08 2.89
CA ARG A 61 -24.18 4.83 2.14
C ARG A 61 -23.84 4.98 0.66
N ALA A 62 -24.33 6.04 0.01
CA ALA A 62 -24.03 6.30 -1.40
C ALA A 62 -22.52 6.54 -1.63
N THR A 63 -21.88 7.26 -0.71
CA THR A 63 -20.43 7.50 -0.76
C THR A 63 -19.63 6.21 -0.58
N ILE A 64 -20.03 5.36 0.36
CA ILE A 64 -19.41 4.05 0.60
C ILE A 64 -19.55 3.15 -0.64
N ASN A 65 -20.75 3.07 -1.24
CA ASN A 65 -20.96 2.31 -2.47
C ASN A 65 -20.04 2.75 -3.60
N SER A 66 -19.90 4.06 -3.81
CA SER A 66 -18.97 4.58 -4.82
C SER A 66 -17.51 4.18 -4.53
N LYS A 67 -17.08 4.18 -3.26
CA LYS A 67 -15.73 3.71 -2.88
C LYS A 67 -15.56 2.22 -3.10
N LEU A 68 -16.60 1.42 -2.82
CA LEU A 68 -16.56 -0.03 -3.06
C LEU A 68 -16.44 -0.36 -4.56
N GLU A 69 -17.10 0.41 -5.43
CA GLU A 69 -16.93 0.28 -6.89
C GLU A 69 -15.50 0.61 -7.33
N GLU A 70 -14.89 1.65 -6.75
CA GLU A 70 -13.50 2.01 -7.03
C GLU A 70 -12.53 0.92 -6.56
N LEU A 71 -12.71 0.40 -5.34
CA LEU A 71 -11.91 -0.71 -4.81
C LEU A 71 -12.08 -1.98 -5.66
N ALA A 72 -13.28 -2.26 -6.18
CA ALA A 72 -13.50 -3.38 -7.08
C ALA A 72 -12.65 -3.29 -8.36
N LYS A 73 -12.57 -2.11 -8.97
CA LYS A 73 -11.71 -1.86 -10.13
C LYS A 73 -10.23 -2.01 -9.78
N GLN A 74 -9.80 -1.51 -8.62
CA GLN A 74 -8.42 -1.66 -8.16
C GLN A 74 -8.06 -3.14 -7.95
N LYS A 75 -8.95 -3.94 -7.34
CA LYS A 75 -8.75 -5.40 -7.19
C LYS A 75 -8.58 -6.09 -8.53
N GLU A 76 -9.47 -5.82 -9.48
CA GLU A 76 -9.39 -6.39 -10.83
C GLU A 76 -8.05 -6.06 -11.50
N GLN A 77 -7.56 -4.83 -11.34
CA GLN A 77 -6.25 -4.44 -11.85
C GLN A 77 -5.12 -5.27 -11.24
N TYR A 78 -5.08 -5.41 -9.91
CA TYR A 78 -4.08 -6.23 -9.23
C TYR A 78 -4.17 -7.71 -9.61
N GLU A 79 -5.37 -8.26 -9.79
CA GLU A 79 -5.57 -9.65 -10.22
C GLU A 79 -5.02 -9.89 -11.63
N LEU A 80 -5.29 -8.97 -12.57
CA LEU A 80 -4.74 -9.02 -13.92
C LEU A 80 -3.22 -8.84 -13.94
N GLU A 81 -2.68 -7.94 -13.11
CA GLU A 81 -1.24 -7.75 -12.98
C GLU A 81 -0.55 -8.98 -12.38
N TRP A 82 -1.17 -9.62 -11.39
CA TRP A 82 -0.67 -10.86 -10.81
C TRP A 82 -0.58 -11.98 -11.84
N ILE A 83 -1.61 -12.17 -12.67
CA ILE A 83 -1.60 -13.17 -13.76
C ILE A 83 -0.43 -12.90 -14.71
N LYS A 84 -0.26 -11.65 -15.14
CA LYS A 84 0.84 -11.27 -16.05
C LYS A 84 2.21 -11.52 -15.44
N LEU A 85 2.38 -11.21 -14.15
CA LEU A 85 3.64 -11.42 -13.45
C LEU A 85 3.92 -12.90 -13.21
N ASP A 86 2.90 -13.71 -12.92
CA ASP A 86 3.05 -15.15 -12.75
C ASP A 86 3.44 -15.83 -14.06
N GLU A 87 2.80 -15.45 -15.18
CA GLU A 87 3.18 -15.91 -16.52
C GLU A 87 4.63 -15.52 -16.86
N LYS A 88 5.00 -14.26 -16.62
CA LYS A 88 6.38 -13.79 -16.82
C LYS A 88 7.38 -14.57 -15.96
N ARG A 89 7.05 -14.80 -14.69
CA ARG A 89 7.86 -15.58 -13.76
C ARG A 89 8.07 -17.01 -14.27
N LYS A 90 7.01 -17.65 -14.75
CA LYS A 90 7.09 -18.99 -15.35
C LYS A 90 7.99 -19.00 -16.59
N GLN A 91 7.80 -18.05 -17.51
CA GLN A 91 8.65 -17.93 -18.69
C GLN A 91 10.13 -17.73 -18.34
N ILE A 92 10.44 -16.92 -17.32
CA ILE A 92 11.82 -16.71 -16.85
C ILE A 92 12.40 -18.03 -16.32
N LYS A 93 11.64 -18.79 -15.53
CA LYS A 93 12.08 -20.11 -15.02
C LYS A 93 12.30 -21.12 -16.15
N ASP A 94 11.40 -21.14 -17.14
CA ASP A 94 11.52 -22.02 -18.30
C ASP A 94 12.78 -21.67 -19.13
N ASN A 95 13.11 -20.38 -19.24
CA ASN A 95 14.34 -19.93 -19.91
C ASN A 95 15.61 -20.17 -19.08
N LEU A 96 15.51 -20.22 -17.75
CA LEU A 96 16.65 -20.49 -16.86
C LEU A 96 17.11 -21.95 -16.98
N LYS A 97 16.16 -22.88 -17.15
CA LYS A 97 16.44 -24.32 -17.25
C LYS A 97 17.50 -24.69 -18.30
N PRO A 98 17.37 -24.33 -19.60
CA PRO A 98 18.37 -24.67 -20.60
C PRO A 98 19.73 -24.01 -20.34
N ILE A 99 19.78 -22.85 -19.68
CA ILE A 99 21.04 -22.18 -19.32
C ILE A 99 21.75 -22.98 -18.22
N THR A 100 21.02 -23.41 -17.19
CA THR A 100 21.57 -24.27 -16.12
C THR A 100 22.00 -25.64 -16.65
N ASP A 101 21.21 -26.23 -17.55
CA ASP A 101 21.56 -27.52 -18.17
C ASP A 101 22.87 -27.36 -18.99
N LYS A 102 23.02 -26.27 -19.77
CA LYS A 102 24.25 -25.96 -20.53
C LYS A 102 25.47 -25.69 -19.65
N GLU A 103 25.31 -24.96 -18.54
CA GLU A 103 26.37 -24.73 -17.55
C GLU A 103 26.92 -26.05 -17.00
N SER A 104 26.02 -26.97 -16.61
CA SER A 104 26.38 -28.29 -16.09
C SER A 104 27.07 -29.18 -17.13
N GLU A 105 26.65 -29.10 -18.39
CA GLU A 105 27.33 -29.79 -19.50
C GLU A 105 28.77 -29.28 -19.71
N LEU A 106 28.97 -27.95 -19.61
CA LEU A 106 30.30 -27.33 -19.73
C LEU A 106 31.20 -27.69 -18.55
N GLU A 107 30.67 -27.68 -17.33
CA GLU A 107 31.39 -28.11 -16.13
C GLU A 107 31.84 -29.58 -16.24
N THR A 108 30.94 -30.48 -16.65
CA THR A 108 31.29 -31.89 -16.89
C THR A 108 32.37 -32.05 -17.96
N LYS A 109 32.34 -31.22 -19.01
CA LYS A 109 33.33 -31.24 -20.09
C LYS A 109 34.68 -30.72 -19.60
N GLU A 110 34.69 -29.70 -18.75
CA GLU A 110 35.89 -29.16 -18.12
C GLU A 110 36.57 -30.22 -17.26
N ASP A 111 35.81 -30.90 -16.39
CA ASP A 111 36.30 -32.00 -15.54
C ASP A 111 36.91 -33.14 -16.37
N GLN A 112 36.26 -33.52 -17.48
CA GLN A 112 36.78 -34.55 -18.38
C GLN A 112 38.07 -34.13 -19.09
N LEU A 113 38.24 -32.83 -19.39
CA LEU A 113 39.45 -32.30 -20.00
C LEU A 113 40.59 -32.25 -18.98
N GLU A 114 40.29 -31.86 -17.74
CA GLU A 114 41.25 -31.88 -16.62
C GLU A 114 41.75 -33.31 -16.34
N GLU A 115 40.85 -34.28 -16.23
CA GLU A 115 41.24 -35.68 -16.02
C GLU A 115 42.11 -36.24 -17.16
N LYS A 116 41.79 -35.89 -18.42
CA LYS A 116 42.62 -36.26 -19.58
C LYS A 116 43.98 -35.57 -19.55
N GLU A 117 44.04 -34.31 -19.14
CA GLU A 117 45.27 -33.55 -19.02
C GLU A 117 46.23 -34.20 -18.01
N ASP A 118 45.71 -34.58 -16.85
CA ASP A 118 46.47 -35.24 -15.78
C ASP A 118 47.06 -36.58 -16.21
N GLN A 119 46.32 -37.34 -17.02
CA GLN A 119 46.75 -38.63 -17.55
C GLN A 119 47.69 -38.50 -18.75
N MET A 120 47.87 -37.30 -19.33
CA MET A 120 48.68 -37.11 -20.53
C MET A 120 50.19 -36.98 -20.23
N PRO A 121 51.02 -37.91 -20.73
CA PRO A 121 52.47 -37.89 -20.48
C PRO A 121 53.22 -36.92 -21.40
N LEU A 122 52.67 -36.61 -22.57
CA LEU A 122 53.32 -35.78 -23.58
C LEU A 122 53.00 -34.29 -23.37
N PRO A 123 54.01 -33.42 -23.12
CA PRO A 123 53.77 -32.00 -22.84
C PRO A 123 53.02 -31.27 -23.96
N ALA A 124 53.29 -31.59 -25.22
CA ALA A 124 52.64 -30.95 -26.36
C ALA A 124 51.16 -31.31 -26.50
N GLU A 125 50.76 -32.53 -26.09
CA GLU A 125 49.36 -32.96 -26.09
C GLU A 125 48.63 -32.40 -24.88
N ARG A 126 49.31 -32.34 -23.72
CA ARG A 126 48.82 -31.67 -22.52
C ARG A 126 48.48 -30.21 -22.77
N GLN A 127 49.37 -29.46 -23.44
CA GLN A 127 49.14 -28.05 -23.76
C GLN A 127 47.93 -27.83 -24.69
N LYS A 128 47.63 -28.79 -25.58
CA LYS A 128 46.42 -28.73 -26.42
C LYS A 128 45.16 -28.91 -25.58
N LEU A 129 45.14 -29.91 -24.69
CA LEU A 129 44.02 -30.14 -23.77
C LEU A 129 43.81 -28.97 -22.83
N GLU A 130 44.88 -28.37 -22.31
CA GLU A 130 44.80 -27.15 -21.52
C GLU A 130 44.13 -26.03 -22.33
N GLY A 131 44.56 -25.80 -23.58
CA GLY A 131 43.94 -24.81 -24.46
C GLY A 131 42.44 -25.05 -24.69
N GLU A 132 42.04 -26.31 -24.89
CA GLU A 132 40.62 -26.71 -24.98
C GLU A 132 39.87 -26.47 -23.67
N ARG A 133 40.47 -26.80 -22.51
CA ARG A 133 39.88 -26.56 -21.18
C ARG A 133 39.63 -25.07 -20.98
N TRP A 134 40.62 -24.22 -21.26
CA TRP A 134 40.49 -22.77 -21.16
C TRP A 134 39.36 -22.20 -22.04
N GLN A 135 39.15 -22.76 -23.23
CA GLN A 135 38.00 -22.38 -24.08
C GLN A 135 36.67 -22.76 -23.43
N VAL A 136 36.56 -24.00 -22.92
CA VAL A 136 35.35 -24.47 -22.20
C VAL A 136 35.09 -23.63 -20.95
N THR A 137 36.11 -23.33 -20.14
CA THR A 137 35.99 -22.46 -18.96
C THR A 137 35.49 -21.06 -19.36
N SER A 138 36.01 -20.48 -20.44
CA SER A 138 35.58 -19.18 -20.96
C SER A 138 34.10 -19.21 -21.41
N GLU A 139 33.70 -20.26 -22.12
CA GLU A 139 32.30 -20.47 -22.50
C GLU A 139 31.39 -20.63 -21.26
N ARG A 140 31.84 -21.37 -20.24
CA ARG A 140 31.09 -21.55 -18.98
C ARG A 140 30.85 -20.22 -18.28
N HIS A 141 31.88 -19.37 -18.17
CA HIS A 141 31.74 -18.03 -17.58
C HIS A 141 30.72 -17.15 -18.32
N GLN A 142 30.62 -17.25 -19.65
CA GLN A 142 29.60 -16.53 -20.41
C GLN A 142 28.19 -17.02 -20.08
N VAL A 143 28.01 -18.35 -19.96
CA VAL A 143 26.73 -18.96 -19.57
C VAL A 143 26.35 -18.61 -18.13
N GLU A 144 27.31 -18.58 -17.20
CA GLU A 144 27.10 -18.15 -15.82
C GLU A 144 26.64 -16.68 -15.74
N GLU A 145 27.24 -15.78 -16.53
CA GLU A 145 26.80 -14.38 -16.62
C GLU A 145 25.37 -14.28 -17.18
N GLU A 146 25.05 -15.02 -18.24
CA GLU A 146 23.69 -15.11 -18.79
C GLU A 146 22.69 -15.61 -17.73
N LYS A 147 23.05 -16.66 -17.00
CA LYS A 147 22.25 -17.22 -15.90
C LYS A 147 21.98 -16.16 -14.84
N TRP A 148 23.01 -15.46 -14.38
CA TRP A 148 22.89 -14.43 -13.35
C TRP A 148 21.94 -13.30 -13.79
N GLN A 149 22.01 -12.87 -15.05
CA GLN A 149 21.10 -11.85 -15.59
C GLN A 149 19.63 -12.32 -15.61
N VAL A 150 19.39 -13.60 -15.92
CA VAL A 150 18.05 -14.19 -15.90
C VAL A 150 17.53 -14.35 -14.46
N GLU A 151 18.38 -14.79 -13.52
CA GLU A 151 18.06 -14.88 -12.10
C GLU A 151 17.74 -13.51 -11.49
N ASN A 152 18.46 -12.46 -11.87
CA ASN A 152 18.15 -11.09 -11.44
C ASN A 152 16.75 -10.66 -11.90
N LYS A 153 16.38 -10.94 -13.17
CA LYS A 153 15.03 -10.66 -13.69
C LYS A 153 13.95 -11.45 -12.93
N LEU A 154 14.26 -12.68 -12.53
CA LEU A 154 13.36 -13.50 -11.70
C LEU A 154 13.15 -12.83 -10.34
N MET A 155 14.23 -12.45 -9.66
CA MET A 155 14.18 -11.78 -8.37
C MET A 155 13.41 -10.46 -8.43
N GLU A 156 13.61 -9.64 -9.47
CA GLU A 156 12.84 -8.40 -9.66
C GLU A 156 11.34 -8.67 -9.84
N THR A 157 11.00 -9.71 -10.59
CA THR A 157 9.61 -10.11 -10.82
C THR A 157 8.96 -10.60 -9.52
N ASP A 158 9.67 -11.42 -8.74
CA ASP A 158 9.18 -11.89 -7.43
C ASP A 158 9.01 -10.74 -6.43
N LYS A 159 9.95 -9.79 -6.38
CA LYS A 159 9.80 -8.57 -5.56
C LYS A 159 8.56 -7.78 -5.93
N LYS A 160 8.27 -7.65 -7.22
CA LYS A 160 7.06 -6.96 -7.68
C LYS A 160 5.79 -7.70 -7.25
N ILE A 161 5.74 -9.02 -7.42
CA ILE A 161 4.63 -9.86 -6.95
C ILE A 161 4.39 -9.66 -5.45
N ASP A 162 5.45 -9.62 -4.65
CA ASP A 162 5.34 -9.41 -3.20
C ASP A 162 4.77 -8.03 -2.83
N VAL A 163 5.17 -6.98 -3.55
CA VAL A 163 4.63 -5.63 -3.37
C VAL A 163 3.15 -5.60 -3.74
N ASP A 164 2.79 -6.05 -4.94
CA ASP A 164 1.42 -6.04 -5.44
C ASP A 164 0.50 -6.88 -4.53
N THR A 165 1.00 -8.00 -4.01
CA THR A 165 0.27 -8.84 -3.03
C THR A 165 -0.02 -8.10 -1.72
N LYS A 166 0.93 -7.31 -1.21
CA LYS A 166 0.73 -6.51 0.01
C LYS A 166 -0.29 -5.39 -0.22
N GLU A 167 -0.21 -4.73 -1.37
CA GLU A 167 -1.14 -3.66 -1.74
C GLU A 167 -2.56 -4.21 -1.93
N TYR A 168 -2.70 -5.35 -2.64
CA TYR A 168 -3.98 -6.04 -2.79
C TYR A 168 -4.61 -6.40 -1.44
N ARG A 169 -3.82 -6.93 -0.49
CA ARG A 169 -4.32 -7.21 0.88
C ARG A 169 -4.78 -5.94 1.60
N ALA A 170 -4.09 -4.82 1.40
CA ALA A 170 -4.52 -3.54 1.97
C ALA A 170 -5.84 -3.05 1.34
N VAL A 171 -6.05 -3.27 0.04
CA VAL A 171 -7.33 -3.01 -0.65
C VAL A 171 -8.45 -3.85 -0.05
N LEU A 172 -8.24 -5.16 0.15
CA LEU A 172 -9.22 -6.04 0.80
C LEU A 172 -9.58 -5.57 2.21
N SER A 173 -8.58 -5.23 3.03
CA SER A 173 -8.85 -4.73 4.40
C SER A 173 -9.64 -3.42 4.41
N LYS A 174 -9.44 -2.54 3.43
CA LYS A 174 -10.25 -1.31 3.27
C LYS A 174 -11.68 -1.65 2.87
N GLU A 175 -11.86 -2.60 1.95
CA GLU A 175 -13.17 -3.07 1.52
C GLU A 175 -13.97 -3.66 2.68
N ASP A 176 -13.34 -4.52 3.50
CA ASP A 176 -13.99 -5.13 4.67
C ASP A 176 -14.51 -4.06 5.65
N LYS A 177 -13.69 -3.06 5.96
CA LYS A 177 -14.11 -1.94 6.84
C LYS A 177 -15.27 -1.13 6.27
N LEU A 178 -15.29 -0.94 4.95
CA LEU A 178 -16.39 -0.23 4.29
C LEU A 178 -17.67 -1.06 4.29
N ARG A 179 -17.57 -2.37 4.11
CA ARG A 179 -18.71 -3.30 4.21
C ARG A 179 -19.26 -3.35 5.63
N GLU A 180 -18.41 -3.45 6.65
CA GLU A 180 -18.83 -3.37 8.05
C GLU A 180 -19.56 -2.06 8.36
N ARG A 181 -19.06 -0.92 7.86
CA ARG A 181 -19.75 0.37 8.04
C ARG A 181 -21.07 0.42 7.29
N LEU A 182 -21.15 -0.20 6.12
CA LEU A 182 -22.38 -0.27 5.35
C LEU A 182 -23.44 -1.11 6.09
N ASP A 183 -23.05 -2.25 6.66
CA ASP A 183 -23.92 -3.09 7.48
C ASP A 183 -24.42 -2.30 8.71
N GLN A 184 -23.55 -1.54 9.38
CA GLN A 184 -23.95 -0.66 10.49
C GLN A 184 -25.00 0.36 10.05
N ILE A 185 -24.77 1.05 8.93
CA ILE A 185 -25.74 2.03 8.38
C ILE A 185 -27.07 1.34 8.06
N GLU A 186 -27.06 0.13 7.53
CA GLU A 186 -28.28 -0.63 7.23
C GLU A 186 -29.02 -1.02 8.52
N THR A 187 -28.32 -1.40 9.58
CA THR A 187 -28.95 -1.63 10.90
C THR A 187 -29.48 -0.35 11.53
N GLU A 188 -28.77 0.77 11.40
CA GLU A 188 -29.22 2.09 11.90
C GLU A 188 -30.48 2.57 11.15
N LEU A 189 -30.60 2.25 9.86
CA LEU A 189 -31.77 2.57 9.03
C LEU A 189 -32.94 1.59 9.22
N ALA A 190 -32.69 0.36 9.67
CA ALA A 190 -33.71 -0.69 9.85
C ALA A 190 -34.23 -0.80 11.30
N GLY A 191 -33.43 -0.36 12.27
CA GLY A 191 -33.82 -0.23 13.68
C GLY A 191 -34.50 1.10 14.01
N GLU A 192 -34.59 2.00 13.04
CA GLU A 192 -35.41 3.22 13.02
C GLU A 192 -36.75 2.96 12.33
#